data_AF-A0A553JZP4-F1
#
_entry.id   AF-A0A553JZP4-F1
#
_cell.length_a   1.000
_cell.length_b   1.000
_cell.length_c   1.000
_cell.angle_alpha   90.00
_cell.angle_beta   90.00
_cell.angle_gamma   90.00
#
_symmetry.space_group_name_H-M   'P 1'
#
loop_
_entity.id
_entity.type
_entity.pdbx_description
1 polymer ?
#
loop_
_entity_poly.entity_id
_entity_poly.type
_entity_poly.pdbx_seq_one_letter_code
_entity_poly.pdbx_strand_id
1 'polypeptide(L)'
;MATSSARDGVAFTREGYIQSKAQASSLGGVVRDDLVTGILPVLGRSSELGFNVFDVMHHGLHEKQISNVFRWLLDSGGTHRMGDTFTRIFMDEVNRARPSEDPFPLDGYWVRQEVNTSDPTDPGDIADLVLESETSVVVIENFVTSDGHGHDYDRYLAYSQRKGGRGVVVLLCRDEDRSLQTKGWQHARVVTYATLINRLREELASDDRWGRDNPEAYTFIEQLYRKFVRGRGPVQDGEVLDFVVAMCQTGEARRYQISSKAVAAEQFATDVAEQARERFGEGRELLQRVRTKVRNYGADVLAPQLNATLGEGTITKVGAAFRGIYQWTVNFDLGSEGGESGESPLQIKFGPSAWFAIEEDPNWQDTVDPDVADYSRLFLTRSARREIRQSSVTLQEVLDGLEPTDRRLHDEILQLIRPPATAPEGGAFS
;
A
#
# COMPACT_ATOMS: atom_id res chain seq x y z
N MET A 1 -6.24 76.45 25.40
CA MET A 1 -5.55 75.94 24.21
C MET A 1 -5.58 74.42 24.32
N ALA A 2 -6.51 73.72 23.67
CA ALA A 2 -6.44 73.22 22.27
C ALA A 2 -5.33 72.17 22.13
N THR A 3 -5.47 70.94 21.61
CA THR A 3 -6.45 70.12 20.83
C THR A 3 -5.86 68.69 20.77
N SER A 4 -6.57 67.55 20.88
CA SER A 4 -7.44 66.81 19.91
C SER A 4 -6.78 66.28 18.62
N SER A 5 -7.24 65.08 18.19
CA SER A 5 -7.11 64.34 16.90
C SER A 5 -6.00 63.26 16.80
N ALA A 6 -6.19 62.06 16.22
CA ALA A 6 -7.35 61.40 15.62
C ALA A 6 -7.08 59.88 15.46
N ARG A 7 -8.15 59.07 15.46
CA ARG A 7 -8.21 57.66 15.02
C ARG A 7 -9.02 57.62 13.72
N ASP A 8 -8.48 57.01 12.67
CA ASP A 8 -9.19 56.52 11.48
C ASP A 8 -8.69 55.07 11.26
N GLY A 9 -9.46 54.01 10.98
CA GLY A 9 -10.80 53.95 10.40
C GLY A 9 -10.76 53.42 8.96
N VAL A 10 -10.15 52.25 8.69
CA VAL A 10 -10.10 51.66 7.34
C VAL A 10 -11.41 50.93 7.04
N ALA A 11 -12.18 51.49 6.10
CA ALA A 11 -13.42 50.93 5.57
C ALA A 11 -13.14 49.84 4.52
N PHE A 12 -13.76 48.67 4.68
CA PHE A 12 -13.79 47.60 3.68
C PHE A 12 -14.81 47.94 2.59
N THR A 13 -14.35 48.15 1.35
CA THR A 13 -15.23 48.36 0.19
C THR A 13 -15.56 47.02 -0.50
N ARG A 14 -16.80 46.92 -0.98
CA ARG A 14 -17.45 45.73 -1.56
C ARG A 14 -16.81 45.23 -2.87
N GLU A 15 -15.93 46.01 -3.48
CA GLU A 15 -15.24 45.68 -4.74
C GLU A 15 -14.04 44.74 -4.54
N GLY A 16 -13.40 44.75 -3.37
CA GLY A 16 -12.31 43.82 -3.04
C GLY A 16 -12.77 42.36 -2.88
N TYR A 17 -14.06 42.13 -2.67
CA TYR A 17 -14.63 40.78 -2.49
C TYR A 17 -14.93 40.06 -3.81
N ILE A 18 -15.04 40.80 -4.93
CA ILE A 18 -15.33 40.21 -6.24
C ILE A 18 -14.03 39.79 -6.95
N GLN A 19 -12.91 40.50 -6.73
CA GLN A 19 -11.59 40.08 -7.24
C GLN A 19 -11.05 38.82 -6.55
N SER A 20 -11.36 38.58 -5.27
CA SER A 20 -10.90 37.37 -4.55
C SER A 20 -11.60 36.08 -5.02
N LYS A 21 -12.86 36.15 -5.47
CA LYS A 21 -13.55 34.97 -6.02
C LYS A 21 -13.05 34.56 -7.41
N ALA A 22 -12.62 35.52 -8.24
CA ALA A 22 -12.06 35.22 -9.55
C ALA A 22 -10.63 34.61 -9.44
N GLN A 23 -9.82 35.07 -8.47
CA GLN A 23 -8.52 34.47 -8.17
C GLN A 23 -8.63 33.12 -7.42
N ALA A 24 -9.65 32.92 -6.58
CA ALA A 24 -9.88 31.63 -5.91
C ALA A 24 -10.27 30.52 -6.93
N SER A 25 -10.95 30.87 -8.02
CA SER A 25 -11.31 29.92 -9.08
C SER A 25 -10.10 29.47 -9.93
N SER A 26 -9.05 30.29 -10.05
CA SER A 26 -7.82 29.89 -10.77
C SER A 26 -6.81 29.17 -9.87
N LEU A 27 -6.80 29.47 -8.57
CA LEU A 27 -6.00 28.74 -7.56
C LEU A 27 -6.56 27.36 -7.24
N GLY A 28 -7.89 27.17 -7.31
CA GLY A 28 -8.52 25.86 -7.10
C GLY A 28 -8.18 24.82 -8.18
N GLY A 29 -7.83 25.25 -9.39
CA GLY A 29 -7.39 24.34 -10.46
C GLY A 29 -5.96 23.84 -10.27
N VAL A 30 -5.04 24.72 -9.82
CA VAL A 30 -3.63 24.36 -9.59
C VAL A 30 -3.47 23.44 -8.39
N VAL A 31 -4.18 23.71 -7.28
CA VAL A 31 -4.18 22.84 -6.08
C VAL A 31 -4.81 21.46 -6.36
N ARG A 32 -5.72 21.36 -7.35
CA ARG A 32 -6.36 20.09 -7.71
C ARG A 32 -5.48 19.16 -8.53
N ASP A 33 -4.65 19.67 -9.43
CA ASP A 33 -3.74 18.84 -10.23
C ASP A 33 -2.56 18.30 -9.41
N ASP A 34 -2.10 19.06 -8.40
CA ASP A 34 -0.94 18.72 -7.56
C ASP A 34 -1.20 17.48 -6.68
N LEU A 35 -2.43 17.26 -6.23
CA LEU A 35 -2.80 16.11 -5.40
C LEU A 35 -2.82 14.79 -6.21
N VAL A 36 -3.30 14.84 -7.46
CA VAL A 36 -3.27 13.68 -8.38
C VAL A 36 -1.84 13.35 -8.81
N THR A 37 -1.05 14.35 -9.17
CA THR A 37 0.28 14.13 -9.75
C THR A 37 1.38 13.94 -8.71
N GLY A 38 1.25 14.53 -7.53
CA GLY A 38 2.24 14.45 -6.46
C GLY A 38 1.95 13.39 -5.39
N ILE A 39 0.68 13.18 -5.01
CA ILE A 39 0.34 12.37 -3.82
C ILE A 39 -0.14 10.96 -4.18
N LEU A 40 -0.98 10.79 -5.22
CA LEU A 40 -1.50 9.46 -5.60
C LEU A 40 -0.42 8.41 -5.92
N PRO A 41 0.69 8.74 -6.61
CA PRO A 41 1.75 7.75 -6.89
C PRO A 41 2.42 7.20 -5.63
N VAL A 42 2.46 7.98 -4.55
CA VAL A 42 3.01 7.55 -3.25
C VAL A 42 2.00 6.68 -2.50
N LEU A 43 0.70 7.00 -2.57
CA LEU A 43 -0.37 6.20 -1.97
C LEU A 43 -0.52 4.81 -2.61
N GLY A 44 -0.24 4.68 -3.91
CA GLY A 44 -0.36 3.42 -4.64
C GLY A 44 0.68 2.34 -4.30
N ARG A 45 1.75 2.69 -3.56
CA ARG A 45 2.87 1.77 -3.26
C ARG A 45 2.61 0.80 -2.09
N SER A 46 1.52 0.98 -1.33
CA SER A 46 1.30 0.35 -0.01
C SER A 46 0.16 -0.70 0.05
N SER A 47 -0.30 -1.27 -1.07
CA SER A 47 -1.59 -1.99 -1.08
C SER A 47 -1.59 -3.43 -0.53
N GLU A 48 -0.47 -4.01 -0.10
CA GLU A 48 -0.48 -5.35 0.53
C GLU A 48 -0.69 -5.27 2.05
N LEU A 49 -1.92 -4.97 2.46
CA LEU A 49 -2.35 -5.14 3.86
C LEU A 49 -2.55 -6.64 4.15
N GLY A 50 -1.47 -7.33 4.52
CA GLY A 50 -1.55 -8.71 5.02
C GLY A 50 -2.32 -8.80 6.35
N PHE A 51 -3.11 -9.86 6.53
CA PHE A 51 -3.80 -10.13 7.80
C PHE A 51 -2.82 -10.20 8.99
N ASN A 52 -3.16 -9.51 10.08
CA ASN A 52 -2.46 -9.61 11.36
C ASN A 52 -3.45 -9.64 12.54
N VAL A 53 -3.28 -10.62 13.43
CA VAL A 53 -4.17 -10.83 14.59
C VAL A 53 -4.17 -9.64 15.56
N PHE A 54 -3.06 -8.90 15.66
CA PHE A 54 -2.95 -7.72 16.52
C PHE A 54 -3.74 -6.51 16.01
N ASP A 55 -4.11 -6.49 14.72
CA ASP A 55 -5.02 -5.46 14.21
C ASP A 55 -6.49 -5.79 14.53
N VAL A 56 -6.86 -7.07 14.62
CA VAL A 56 -8.21 -7.52 15.05
C VAL A 56 -8.42 -7.30 16.56
N MET A 57 -7.39 -7.56 17.35
CA MET A 57 -7.42 -7.42 18.81
C MET A 57 -7.34 -5.95 19.30
N HIS A 58 -7.29 -4.96 18.39
CA HIS A 58 -7.24 -3.51 18.65
C HIS A 58 -6.04 -3.06 19.53
N HIS A 59 -4.87 -3.66 19.35
CA HIS A 59 -3.68 -3.42 20.20
C HIS A 59 -3.11 -2.00 20.17
N GLY A 60 -3.53 -1.15 19.23
CA GLY A 60 -3.03 0.22 19.14
C GLY A 60 -3.34 1.12 20.34
N LEU A 61 -4.12 0.64 21.33
CA LEU A 61 -4.64 1.45 22.43
C LEU A 61 -4.41 0.87 23.85
N HIS A 62 -3.87 -0.35 24.01
CA HIS A 62 -3.80 -1.01 25.34
C HIS A 62 -2.51 -1.81 25.59
N GLU A 63 -1.57 -1.24 26.36
CA GLU A 63 -0.29 -1.86 26.79
C GLU A 63 -0.48 -3.22 27.50
N LYS A 64 -1.57 -3.38 28.27
CA LYS A 64 -1.93 -4.62 28.99
C LYS A 64 -2.01 -5.87 28.11
N GLN A 65 -2.50 -5.75 26.88
CA GLN A 65 -2.65 -6.92 26.00
C GLN A 65 -1.30 -7.46 25.54
N ILE A 66 -0.29 -6.59 25.40
CA ILE A 66 1.08 -6.99 25.05
C ILE A 66 1.78 -7.61 26.26
N SER A 67 1.51 -7.12 27.47
CA SER A 67 2.00 -7.74 28.71
C SER A 67 1.52 -9.19 28.86
N ASN A 68 0.28 -9.51 28.44
CA ASN A 68 -0.21 -10.90 28.40
C ASN A 68 0.61 -11.78 27.43
N VAL A 69 1.02 -11.24 26.28
CA VAL A 69 1.82 -11.98 25.31
C VAL A 69 3.21 -12.24 25.83
N PHE A 70 3.88 -11.23 26.39
CA PHE A 70 5.21 -11.42 26.98
C PHE A 70 5.16 -12.32 28.22
N ARG A 71 4.11 -12.25 29.05
CA ARG A 71 3.87 -13.24 30.10
C ARG A 71 3.83 -14.65 29.53
N TRP A 72 3.01 -14.86 28.48
CA TRP A 72 2.88 -16.18 27.85
C TRP A 72 4.22 -16.67 27.32
N LEU A 73 5.04 -15.80 26.69
CA LEU A 73 6.37 -16.16 26.20
C LEU A 73 7.38 -16.44 27.33
N LEU A 74 7.29 -15.71 28.45
CA LEU A 74 8.20 -15.84 29.61
C LEU A 74 7.86 -17.00 30.54
N ASP A 75 6.68 -17.61 30.37
CA ASP A 75 6.26 -18.77 31.15
C ASP A 75 6.88 -20.05 30.59
N SER A 76 7.92 -20.58 31.24
CA SER A 76 8.59 -21.79 30.78
C SER A 76 7.69 -23.04 30.73
N GLY A 77 6.59 -23.04 31.50
CA GLY A 77 5.54 -24.06 31.47
C GLY A 77 4.38 -23.73 30.53
N GLY A 78 4.49 -22.64 29.75
CA GLY A 78 3.46 -22.12 28.89
C GLY A 78 3.07 -23.05 27.74
N THR A 79 1.89 -22.80 27.17
CA THR A 79 1.32 -23.61 26.07
C THR A 79 2.11 -23.52 24.76
N HIS A 80 3.09 -22.62 24.66
CA HIS A 80 4.00 -22.56 23.51
C HIS A 80 5.01 -23.72 23.47
N ARG A 81 5.24 -24.45 24.57
CA ARG A 81 6.18 -25.60 24.58
C ARG A 81 7.61 -25.27 24.11
N MET A 82 8.11 -24.07 24.42
CA MET A 82 9.50 -23.68 24.13
C MET A 82 10.42 -23.81 25.36
N GLY A 83 9.91 -24.33 26.48
CA GLY A 83 10.63 -24.32 27.74
C GLY A 83 11.03 -22.90 28.13
N ASP A 84 12.23 -22.74 28.68
CA ASP A 84 12.81 -21.46 29.11
C ASP A 84 13.49 -20.66 27.98
N THR A 85 13.39 -21.10 26.72
CA THR A 85 14.11 -20.50 25.57
C THR A 85 13.92 -18.98 25.50
N PHE A 86 12.69 -18.50 25.58
CA PHE A 86 12.43 -17.05 25.50
C PHE A 86 12.92 -16.29 26.73
N THR A 87 12.81 -16.87 27.93
CA THR A 87 13.36 -16.30 29.17
C THR A 87 14.88 -16.14 29.07
N ARG A 88 15.59 -17.12 28.50
CA ARG A 88 17.04 -17.03 28.25
C ARG A 88 17.38 -15.91 27.27
N ILE A 89 16.63 -15.78 26.17
CA ILE A 89 16.79 -14.67 25.22
C ILE A 89 16.57 -13.33 25.91
N PHE A 90 15.50 -13.21 26.68
CA PHE A 90 15.17 -11.99 27.41
C PHE A 90 16.26 -11.59 28.40
N MET A 91 16.71 -12.52 29.25
CA MET A 91 17.73 -12.24 30.25
C MET A 91 19.10 -11.95 29.64
N ASP A 92 19.43 -12.58 28.51
CA ASP A 92 20.64 -12.26 27.75
C ASP A 92 20.57 -10.81 27.21
N GLU A 93 19.43 -10.38 26.68
CA GLU A 93 19.25 -8.97 26.28
C GLU A 93 19.28 -7.99 27.46
N VAL A 94 18.71 -8.34 28.61
CA VAL A 94 18.82 -7.53 29.84
C VAL A 94 20.28 -7.36 30.27
N ASN A 95 21.07 -8.42 30.20
CA ASN A 95 22.51 -8.38 30.52
C ASN A 95 23.31 -7.57 29.48
N ARG A 96 22.95 -7.64 28.20
CA ARG A 96 23.58 -6.87 27.11
C ARG A 96 23.24 -5.38 27.15
N ALA A 97 22.00 -5.03 27.49
CA ALA A 97 21.52 -3.65 27.49
C ALA A 97 22.43 -2.73 28.33
N ARG A 98 23.01 -3.28 29.41
CA ARG A 98 24.17 -2.69 30.10
C ARG A 98 24.98 -3.81 30.77
N PRO A 99 26.21 -4.07 30.28
CA PRO A 99 27.09 -5.07 30.88
C PRO A 99 27.38 -4.77 32.36
N SER A 100 27.27 -5.79 33.21
CA SER A 100 27.76 -5.78 34.59
C SER A 100 28.90 -6.79 34.74
N GLU A 101 29.77 -6.59 35.73
CA GLU A 101 30.82 -7.57 36.06
C GLU A 101 30.24 -8.92 36.50
N ASP A 102 29.04 -8.91 37.08
CA ASP A 102 28.28 -10.09 37.47
C ASP A 102 26.93 -10.11 36.72
N PRO A 103 26.76 -10.90 35.63
CA PRO A 103 25.51 -10.97 34.87
C PRO A 103 24.41 -11.69 35.66
N PHE A 104 23.15 -11.38 35.36
CA PHE A 104 22.02 -12.10 35.95
C PHE A 104 21.93 -13.52 35.36
N PRO A 105 21.43 -14.51 36.12
CA PRO A 105 21.12 -15.84 35.58
C PRO A 105 20.24 -15.75 34.32
N LEU A 106 20.37 -16.74 33.43
CA LEU A 106 19.56 -16.80 32.20
C LEU A 106 18.28 -17.62 32.37
N ASP A 107 18.19 -18.42 33.42
CA ASP A 107 17.14 -19.40 33.67
C ASP A 107 16.68 -19.39 35.14
N GLY A 108 15.75 -20.28 35.49
CA GLY A 108 15.22 -20.41 36.85
C GLY A 108 14.22 -19.33 37.28
N TYR A 109 13.73 -18.53 36.33
CA TYR A 109 12.72 -17.51 36.60
C TYR A 109 11.30 -18.03 36.45
N TRP A 110 10.40 -17.58 37.33
CA TRP A 110 8.95 -17.64 37.13
C TRP A 110 8.38 -16.25 36.94
N VAL A 111 7.34 -16.14 36.10
CA VAL A 111 6.70 -14.86 35.75
C VAL A 111 5.42 -14.61 36.55
N ARG A 112 5.27 -13.38 37.04
CA ARG A 112 4.05 -12.83 37.62
C ARG A 112 3.64 -11.59 36.84
N GLN A 113 2.37 -11.24 36.88
CA GLN A 113 1.79 -10.12 36.15
C GLN A 113 0.93 -9.27 37.08
N GLU A 114 0.84 -7.96 36.77
CA GLU A 114 0.08 -6.98 37.55
C GLU A 114 0.45 -7.05 39.04
N VAL A 115 1.74 -6.94 39.31
CA VAL A 115 2.29 -7.07 40.65
C VAL A 115 2.29 -5.71 41.32
N ASN A 116 1.47 -5.55 42.37
CA ASN A 116 1.56 -4.39 43.23
C ASN A 116 2.96 -4.36 43.89
N THR A 117 3.73 -3.31 43.57
CA THR A 117 5.09 -3.10 44.07
C THR A 117 5.17 -2.10 45.23
N SER A 118 4.05 -1.44 45.54
CA SER A 118 3.91 -0.54 46.67
C SER A 118 3.69 -1.24 48.00
N ASP A 119 3.88 -0.47 49.07
CA ASP A 119 3.47 -0.88 50.41
C ASP A 119 1.94 -1.02 50.50
N PRO A 120 1.41 -1.89 51.39
CA PRO A 120 -0.03 -2.20 51.50
C PRO A 120 -0.94 -0.99 51.80
N THR A 121 -0.37 0.17 52.14
CA THR A 121 -1.09 1.38 52.55
C THR A 121 -1.08 2.50 51.51
N ASP A 122 -0.42 2.31 50.37
CA ASP A 122 -0.29 3.30 49.30
C ASP A 122 -1.03 2.81 48.04
N PRO A 123 -1.88 3.63 47.37
CA PRO A 123 -2.37 3.33 46.03
C PRO A 123 -1.21 3.43 45.03
N GLY A 124 -0.30 2.45 45.04
CA GLY A 124 0.97 2.60 44.35
C GLY A 124 1.12 1.84 43.04
N ASP A 125 2.38 1.70 42.65
CA ASP A 125 2.80 1.28 41.31
C ASP A 125 2.60 -0.23 41.10
N ILE A 126 1.84 -0.57 40.07
CA ILE A 126 1.58 -1.95 39.67
C ILE A 126 2.51 -2.26 38.50
N ALA A 127 3.50 -3.11 38.74
CA ALA A 127 4.38 -3.53 37.69
C ALA A 127 3.67 -4.47 36.71
N ASP A 128 3.89 -4.26 35.42
CA ASP A 128 3.28 -5.10 34.37
C ASP A 128 3.68 -6.56 34.54
N LEU A 129 4.99 -6.82 34.64
CA LEU A 129 5.54 -8.15 34.82
C LEU A 129 6.66 -8.14 35.86
N VAL A 130 6.78 -9.24 36.60
CA VAL A 130 7.91 -9.49 37.49
C VAL A 130 8.42 -10.90 37.26
N LEU A 131 9.72 -11.03 36.95
CA LEU A 131 10.42 -12.31 36.95
C LEU A 131 11.13 -12.47 38.29
N GLU A 132 10.89 -13.58 38.96
CA GLU A 132 11.57 -13.92 40.22
C GLU A 132 12.29 -15.26 40.05
N SER A 133 13.47 -15.36 40.64
CA SER A 133 14.23 -16.60 40.84
C SER A 133 14.62 -16.69 42.32
N GLU A 134 15.35 -17.73 42.72
CA GLU A 134 15.86 -17.84 44.09
C GLU A 134 16.82 -16.70 44.48
N THR A 135 17.53 -16.12 43.50
CA THR A 135 18.63 -15.17 43.74
C THR A 135 18.40 -13.78 43.14
N SER A 136 17.37 -13.61 42.30
CA SER A 136 17.20 -12.38 41.52
C SER A 136 15.74 -12.04 41.23
N VAL A 137 15.44 -10.75 41.20
CA VAL A 137 14.13 -10.18 40.83
C VAL A 137 14.31 -9.17 39.70
N VAL A 138 13.50 -9.30 38.66
CA VAL A 138 13.45 -8.40 37.51
C VAL A 138 12.05 -7.79 37.48
N VAL A 139 11.95 -6.47 37.63
CA VAL A 139 10.70 -5.73 37.49
C VAL A 139 10.64 -5.17 36.07
N ILE A 140 9.54 -5.41 35.37
CA ILE A 140 9.40 -5.10 33.94
C ILE A 140 8.16 -4.26 33.73
N GLU A 141 8.36 -3.08 33.14
CA GLU A 141 7.28 -2.22 32.66
C GLU A 141 7.17 -2.30 31.15
N ASN A 142 5.93 -2.36 30.66
CA ASN A 142 5.63 -2.45 29.24
C ASN A 142 5.14 -1.10 28.72
N PHE A 143 5.88 -0.50 27.79
CA PHE A 143 5.51 0.80 27.22
C PHE A 143 5.57 0.82 25.70
N VAL A 144 4.85 1.76 25.09
CA VAL A 144 5.10 2.08 23.67
C VAL A 144 6.50 2.66 23.49
N THR A 145 6.89 3.64 24.30
CA THR A 145 8.20 4.31 24.25
C THR A 145 8.90 4.20 25.60
N SER A 146 10.24 4.08 25.62
CA SER A 146 11.03 3.90 26.85
C SER A 146 11.14 5.14 27.75
N ASP A 147 10.05 5.76 28.18
CA ASP A 147 10.06 7.00 28.99
C ASP A 147 9.82 6.76 30.50
N GLY A 148 9.22 5.62 30.87
CA GLY A 148 8.90 5.29 32.25
C GLY A 148 7.81 6.19 32.85
N HIS A 149 6.98 6.81 32.01
CA HIS A 149 6.00 7.79 32.48
C HIS A 149 4.98 7.16 33.45
N GLY A 150 4.53 7.96 34.42
CA GLY A 150 3.51 7.53 35.38
C GLY A 150 4.01 6.65 36.53
N HIS A 151 5.27 6.20 36.50
CA HIS A 151 5.83 5.28 37.49
C HIS A 151 7.17 5.74 38.08
N ASP A 152 7.54 5.15 39.22
CA ASP A 152 8.76 5.47 39.97
C ASP A 152 9.80 4.34 39.85
N TYR A 153 10.91 4.65 39.17
CA TYR A 153 12.05 3.75 39.02
C TYR A 153 12.62 3.29 40.37
N ASP A 154 12.80 4.20 41.33
CA ASP A 154 13.45 3.88 42.61
C ASP A 154 12.57 2.95 43.45
N ARG A 155 11.25 3.10 43.34
CA ARG A 155 10.29 2.19 43.97
C ARG A 155 10.37 0.79 43.38
N TYR A 156 10.41 0.66 42.05
CA TYR A 156 10.59 -0.64 41.40
C TYR A 156 11.93 -1.28 41.74
N LEU A 157 13.00 -0.48 41.82
CA LEU A 157 14.31 -0.98 42.22
C LEU A 157 14.28 -1.46 43.68
N ALA A 158 13.71 -0.69 44.60
CA ALA A 158 13.57 -1.08 46.00
C ALA A 158 12.74 -2.36 46.14
N TYR A 159 11.64 -2.49 45.40
CA TYR A 159 10.85 -3.72 45.35
C TYR A 159 11.68 -4.92 44.90
N SER A 160 12.47 -4.77 43.84
CA SER A 160 13.33 -5.84 43.32
C SER A 160 14.40 -6.30 44.33
N GLN A 161 14.82 -5.41 45.24
CA GLN A 161 15.88 -5.68 46.21
C GLN A 161 15.37 -6.05 47.62
N ARG A 162 14.05 -6.06 47.85
CA ARG A 162 13.42 -6.17 49.19
C ARG A 162 13.80 -7.39 50.03
N LYS A 163 14.30 -8.47 49.41
CA LYS A 163 14.75 -9.70 50.10
C LYS A 163 16.28 -9.83 50.18
N GLY A 164 17.02 -8.75 49.93
CA GLY A 164 18.49 -8.77 49.87
C GLY A 164 19.07 -9.47 48.64
N GLY A 165 18.21 -9.84 47.68
CA GLY A 165 18.60 -10.43 46.40
C GLY A 165 18.99 -9.38 45.37
N ARG A 166 19.52 -9.84 44.22
CA ARG A 166 19.87 -8.95 43.11
C ARG A 166 18.59 -8.45 42.42
N GLY A 167 18.54 -7.15 42.14
CA GLY A 167 17.35 -6.51 41.59
C GLY A 167 17.67 -5.67 40.35
N VAL A 168 16.80 -5.68 39.35
CA VAL A 168 16.91 -4.82 38.16
C VAL A 168 15.53 -4.41 37.65
N VAL A 169 15.45 -3.19 37.11
CA VAL A 169 14.24 -2.66 36.46
C VAL A 169 14.48 -2.62 34.95
N VAL A 170 13.49 -3.11 34.20
CA VAL A 170 13.53 -3.23 32.75
C VAL A 170 12.38 -2.44 32.14
N LEU A 171 12.70 -1.61 31.15
CA LEU A 171 11.72 -1.03 30.23
C LEU A 171 11.63 -1.96 29.02
N LEU A 172 10.53 -2.68 28.91
CA LEU A 172 10.18 -3.51 27.77
C LEU A 172 9.31 -2.67 26.83
N CYS A 173 9.83 -2.28 25.66
CA CYS A 173 9.13 -1.30 24.82
C CYS A 173 9.14 -1.59 23.33
N ARG A 174 8.31 -0.87 22.57
CA ARG A 174 8.40 -0.88 21.11
C ARG A 174 9.59 -0.05 20.65
N ASP A 175 9.63 1.21 21.10
CA ASP A 175 10.60 2.20 20.66
C ASP A 175 11.50 2.62 21.83
N GLU A 176 12.83 2.62 21.60
CA GLU A 176 13.79 3.18 22.55
C GLU A 176 13.99 4.67 22.26
N ASP A 177 13.67 5.51 23.25
CA ASP A 177 14.00 6.93 23.26
C ASP A 177 14.70 7.27 24.58
N ARG A 178 16.04 7.34 24.54
CA ARG A 178 16.86 7.67 25.69
C ARG A 178 16.70 9.11 26.18
N SER A 179 16.22 10.01 25.32
CA SER A 179 16.06 11.41 25.69
C SER A 179 14.92 11.65 26.68
N LEU A 180 13.94 10.73 26.70
CA LEU A 180 12.78 10.77 27.58
C LEU A 180 13.03 10.08 28.92
N GLN A 181 14.07 9.25 29.03
CA GLN A 181 14.46 8.59 30.28
C GLN A 181 14.97 9.64 31.27
N THR A 182 14.11 10.06 32.18
CA THR A 182 14.44 11.05 33.22
C THR A 182 14.10 10.49 34.59
N LYS A 183 14.49 11.17 35.68
CA LYS A 183 14.11 10.78 37.05
C LYS A 183 14.47 9.33 37.43
N GLY A 184 15.69 8.89 37.12
CA GLY A 184 16.18 7.56 37.49
C GLY A 184 15.98 6.51 36.40
N TRP A 185 15.05 6.72 35.46
CA TRP A 185 14.83 5.81 34.33
C TRP A 185 16.06 5.65 33.42
N GLN A 186 17.02 6.59 33.46
CA GLN A 186 18.33 6.39 32.83
C GLN A 186 19.10 5.20 33.40
N HIS A 187 18.70 4.60 34.50
CA HIS A 187 19.35 3.43 35.08
C HIS A 187 18.69 2.10 34.70
N ALA A 188 17.46 2.15 34.17
CA ALA A 188 16.75 0.98 33.70
C ALA A 188 17.47 0.31 32.51
N ARG A 189 17.29 -1.01 32.40
CA ARG A 189 17.68 -1.76 31.20
C ARG A 189 16.57 -1.62 30.17
N VAL A 190 16.89 -1.24 28.94
CA VAL A 190 15.89 -1.14 27.87
C VAL A 190 16.00 -2.35 26.97
N VAL A 191 14.87 -2.99 26.70
CA VAL A 191 14.78 -4.14 25.80
C VAL A 191 13.59 -3.93 24.88
N THR A 192 13.80 -4.07 23.56
CA THR A 192 12.74 -3.80 22.57
C THR A 192 12.04 -5.07 22.09
N TYR A 193 10.76 -4.94 21.71
CA TYR A 193 9.98 -6.05 21.13
C TYR A 193 10.66 -6.58 19.87
N ALA A 194 11.14 -5.68 19.01
CA ALA A 194 11.77 -6.04 17.76
C ALA A 194 12.99 -6.96 17.99
N THR A 195 13.87 -6.60 18.93
CA THR A 195 15.06 -7.39 19.26
C THR A 195 14.68 -8.77 19.81
N LEU A 196 13.78 -8.84 20.79
CA LEU A 196 13.38 -10.11 21.40
C LEU A 196 12.70 -11.05 20.40
N ILE A 197 11.76 -10.54 19.61
CA ILE A 197 10.98 -11.34 18.66
C ILE A 197 11.84 -11.77 17.47
N ASN A 198 12.77 -10.92 16.99
CA ASN A 198 13.71 -11.31 15.95
C ASN A 198 14.60 -12.47 16.41
N ARG A 199 15.20 -12.36 17.61
CA ARG A 199 16.03 -13.43 18.18
C ARG A 199 15.25 -14.71 18.43
N LEU A 200 14.02 -14.61 18.96
CA LEU A 200 13.17 -15.78 19.15
C LEU A 200 12.91 -16.51 17.82
N ARG A 201 12.61 -15.76 16.76
CA ARG A 201 12.37 -16.34 15.45
C ARG A 201 13.61 -17.01 14.87
N GLU A 202 14.79 -16.40 15.01
CA GLU A 202 16.05 -16.98 14.59
C GLU A 202 16.34 -18.31 15.32
N GLU A 203 16.08 -18.35 16.63
CA GLU A 203 16.22 -19.56 17.44
C GLU A 203 15.25 -20.65 16.96
N LEU A 204 13.98 -20.33 16.75
CA LEU A 204 12.96 -21.28 16.30
C LEU A 204 13.18 -21.76 14.86
N ALA A 205 13.75 -20.91 14.00
CA ALA A 205 14.12 -21.30 12.64
C ALA A 205 15.25 -22.35 12.60
N SER A 206 16.00 -22.50 13.70
CA SER A 206 17.01 -23.56 13.83
C SER A 206 16.41 -24.92 14.25
N ASP A 207 15.15 -24.95 14.71
CA ASP A 207 14.40 -26.16 15.05
C ASP A 207 13.17 -26.36 14.15
N ASP A 208 13.40 -26.92 12.97
CA ASP A 208 12.37 -27.25 11.98
C ASP A 208 11.27 -28.21 12.49
N ARG A 209 11.47 -28.89 13.62
CA ARG A 209 10.46 -29.78 14.21
C ARG A 209 9.49 -29.01 15.08
N TRP A 210 9.98 -28.07 15.87
CA TRP A 210 9.15 -27.31 16.79
C TRP A 210 7.97 -26.62 16.10
N GLY A 211 8.21 -25.96 14.96
CA GLY A 211 7.15 -25.27 14.22
C GLY A 211 6.08 -26.20 13.64
N ARG A 212 6.46 -27.44 13.28
CA ARG A 212 5.52 -28.46 12.80
C ARG A 212 4.70 -29.08 13.93
N ASP A 213 5.30 -29.24 15.10
CA ASP A 213 4.65 -29.84 16.26
C ASP A 213 3.80 -28.82 17.05
N ASN A 214 3.99 -27.52 16.81
CA ASN A 214 3.29 -26.41 17.49
C ASN A 214 2.80 -25.33 16.51
N PRO A 215 1.97 -25.68 15.51
CA PRO A 215 1.64 -24.78 14.40
C PRO A 215 0.87 -23.52 14.83
N GLU A 216 0.03 -23.59 15.86
CA GLU A 216 -0.70 -22.43 16.38
C GLU A 216 0.23 -21.42 17.04
N ALA A 217 1.14 -21.90 17.90
CA ALA A 217 2.13 -21.05 18.57
C ALA A 217 3.11 -20.45 17.56
N TYR A 218 3.58 -21.25 16.60
CA TYR A 218 4.43 -20.80 15.51
C TYR A 218 3.76 -19.68 14.68
N THR A 219 2.51 -19.89 14.28
CA THR A 219 1.75 -18.89 13.52
C THR A 219 1.60 -17.59 14.32
N PHE A 220 1.29 -17.68 15.61
CA PHE A 220 1.17 -16.50 16.47
C PHE A 220 2.48 -15.73 16.62
N ILE A 221 3.62 -16.42 16.75
CA ILE A 221 4.95 -15.81 16.79
C ILE A 221 5.31 -15.15 15.45
N GLU A 222 4.96 -15.76 14.32
CA GLU A 222 5.12 -15.12 13.01
C GLU A 222 4.27 -13.85 12.88
N GLN A 223 3.08 -13.79 13.50
CA GLN A 223 2.28 -12.56 13.55
C GLN A 223 2.92 -11.48 14.42
N LEU A 224 3.59 -11.85 15.53
CA LEU A 224 4.40 -10.92 16.34
C LEU A 224 5.59 -10.38 15.55
N TYR A 225 6.30 -11.26 14.83
CA TYR A 225 7.43 -10.87 14.01
C TYR A 225 7.03 -9.91 12.89
N ARG A 226 5.91 -10.19 12.22
CA ARG A 226 5.32 -9.25 11.24
C ARG A 226 5.00 -7.91 11.89
N LYS A 227 4.37 -7.90 13.06
CA LYS A 227 3.94 -6.66 13.73
C LYS A 227 5.10 -5.79 14.20
N PHE A 228 6.12 -6.39 14.83
CA PHE A 228 7.14 -5.65 15.58
C PHE A 228 8.52 -5.61 14.91
N VAL A 229 8.82 -6.51 13.98
CA VAL A 229 10.13 -6.55 13.30
C VAL A 229 10.02 -6.09 11.86
N ARG A 230 9.10 -6.67 11.08
CA ARG A 230 8.90 -6.26 9.68
C ARG A 230 8.12 -4.95 9.53
N GLY A 231 7.37 -4.57 10.57
CA GLY A 231 6.33 -3.55 10.44
C GLY A 231 5.13 -4.05 9.61
N ARG A 232 4.07 -3.24 9.52
CA ARG A 232 3.09 -3.43 8.43
C ARG A 232 3.89 -3.47 7.13
N GLY A 233 3.61 -4.43 6.23
CA GLY A 233 4.28 -4.52 4.92
C GLY A 233 4.43 -3.15 4.24
N PRO A 234 5.47 -2.98 3.42
CA PRO A 234 6.25 -1.75 3.33
C PRO A 234 5.37 -0.52 3.16
N VAL A 235 5.31 0.28 4.22
CA VAL A 235 5.60 1.70 4.06
C VAL A 235 6.87 1.89 4.86
N GLN A 236 8.02 1.81 4.20
CA GLN A 236 9.30 2.14 4.86
C GLN A 236 9.18 3.55 5.44
N ASP A 237 9.88 3.88 6.53
CA ASP A 237 9.90 5.27 7.04
C ASP A 237 10.26 6.26 5.93
N GLY A 238 11.05 5.83 4.93
CA GLY A 238 11.31 6.55 3.69
C GLY A 238 10.07 6.79 2.82
N GLU A 239 9.14 5.84 2.70
CA GLU A 239 7.89 6.01 1.95
C GLU A 239 6.87 6.86 2.71
N VAL A 240 6.82 6.77 4.05
CA VAL A 240 6.03 7.71 4.87
C VAL A 240 6.62 9.11 4.74
N LEU A 241 7.94 9.22 4.74
CA LEU A 241 8.63 10.48 4.53
C LEU A 241 8.40 11.02 3.12
N ASP A 242 8.41 10.17 2.09
CA ASP A 242 8.07 10.54 0.71
C ASP A 242 6.64 11.08 0.62
N PHE A 243 5.69 10.47 1.37
CA PHE A 243 4.33 10.98 1.47
C PHE A 243 4.31 12.36 2.16
N VAL A 244 5.04 12.55 3.26
CA VAL A 244 5.15 13.85 3.94
C VAL A 244 5.82 14.90 3.05
N VAL A 245 6.85 14.52 2.28
CA VAL A 245 7.52 15.37 1.30
C VAL A 245 6.55 15.77 0.19
N ALA A 246 5.78 14.83 -0.34
CA ALA A 246 4.74 15.09 -1.34
C ALA A 246 3.65 16.03 -0.79
N MET A 247 3.21 15.81 0.45
CA MET A 247 2.27 16.72 1.14
C MET A 247 2.85 18.13 1.30
N CYS A 248 4.15 18.26 1.58
CA CYS A 248 4.83 19.54 1.65
C CYS A 248 4.96 20.22 0.29
N GLN A 249 5.36 19.48 -0.74
CA GLN A 249 5.60 19.99 -2.10
C GLN A 249 4.31 20.48 -2.78
N THR A 250 3.20 19.81 -2.51
CA THR A 250 1.86 20.17 -3.04
C THR A 250 1.15 21.23 -2.19
N GLY A 251 1.74 21.64 -1.06
CA GLY A 251 1.14 22.60 -0.13
C GLY A 251 -0.02 22.04 0.70
N GLU A 252 -0.25 20.73 0.65
CA GLU A 252 -1.24 19.99 1.44
C GLU A 252 -0.81 19.81 2.90
N ALA A 253 0.46 20.09 3.22
CA ALA A 253 0.97 20.09 4.60
C ALA A 253 0.22 21.06 5.54
N ARG A 254 -0.52 22.04 5.00
CA ARG A 254 -1.44 22.89 5.77
C ARG A 254 -2.49 22.09 6.54
N ARG A 255 -2.85 20.89 6.10
CA ARG A 255 -3.79 20.00 6.80
C ARG A 255 -3.28 19.52 8.15
N TYR A 256 -1.95 19.48 8.37
CA TYR A 256 -1.38 19.16 9.69
C TYR A 256 -1.64 20.24 10.74
N GLN A 257 -2.12 21.44 10.34
CA GLN A 257 -2.49 22.50 11.28
C GLN A 257 -3.89 22.29 11.88
N ILE A 258 -4.68 21.35 11.35
CA ILE A 258 -6.02 21.04 11.86
C ILE A 258 -5.89 20.20 13.12
N SER A 259 -6.35 20.74 14.26
CA SER A 259 -6.21 20.13 15.58
C SER A 259 -6.91 18.77 15.73
N SER A 260 -8.02 18.57 14.99
CA SER A 260 -8.68 17.26 14.92
C SER A 260 -8.09 16.42 13.77
N LYS A 261 -7.22 15.48 14.14
CA LYS A 261 -6.57 14.55 13.20
C LYS A 261 -7.59 13.78 12.34
N ALA A 262 -8.73 13.40 12.92
CA ALA A 262 -9.78 12.67 12.21
C ALA A 262 -10.46 13.52 11.12
N VAL A 263 -10.69 14.82 11.38
CA VAL A 263 -11.31 15.73 10.41
C VAL A 263 -10.37 16.02 9.24
N ALA A 264 -9.08 16.21 9.50
CA ALA A 264 -8.08 16.43 8.47
C ALA A 264 -7.96 15.22 7.51
N ALA A 265 -7.98 14.01 8.07
CA ALA A 265 -7.91 12.76 7.32
C ALA A 265 -9.17 12.54 6.46
N GLU A 266 -10.37 12.76 7.02
CA GLU A 266 -11.64 12.62 6.30
C GLU A 266 -11.75 13.59 5.12
N GLN A 267 -11.34 14.85 5.34
CA GLN A 267 -11.34 15.86 4.29
C GLN A 267 -10.35 15.52 3.18
N PHE A 268 -9.14 15.05 3.53
CA PHE A 268 -8.17 14.57 2.56
C PHE A 268 -8.71 13.38 1.74
N ALA A 269 -9.31 12.39 2.38
CA ALA A 269 -9.91 11.24 1.69
C ALA A 269 -11.04 11.67 0.74
N THR A 270 -11.87 12.62 1.16
CA THR A 270 -12.95 13.19 0.32
C THR A 270 -12.38 13.86 -0.93
N ASP A 271 -11.36 14.70 -0.77
CA ASP A 271 -10.75 15.43 -1.88
C ASP A 271 -10.07 14.48 -2.89
N VAL A 272 -9.36 13.46 -2.39
CA VAL A 272 -8.80 12.38 -3.22
C VAL A 272 -9.91 11.67 -4.00
N ALA A 273 -11.02 11.32 -3.34
CA ALA A 273 -12.13 10.62 -3.96
C ALA A 273 -12.85 11.47 -5.01
N GLU A 274 -12.98 12.78 -4.80
CA GLU A 274 -13.53 13.70 -5.80
C GLU A 274 -12.65 13.75 -7.06
N GLN A 275 -11.34 13.90 -6.89
CA GLN A 275 -10.40 13.95 -8.03
C GLN A 275 -10.34 12.63 -8.80
N ALA A 276 -10.35 11.49 -8.10
CA ALA A 276 -10.40 10.19 -8.75
C ALA A 276 -11.66 10.03 -9.61
N ARG A 277 -12.82 10.52 -9.14
CA ARG A 277 -14.07 10.51 -9.92
C ARG A 277 -13.98 11.42 -11.14
N GLU A 278 -13.41 12.62 -10.99
CA GLU A 278 -13.22 13.58 -12.09
C GLU A 278 -12.31 12.98 -13.18
N ARG A 279 -11.13 12.44 -12.80
CA ARG A 279 -10.20 11.77 -13.73
C ARG A 279 -10.82 10.57 -14.43
N PHE A 280 -11.59 9.75 -13.72
CA PHE A 280 -12.31 8.63 -14.33
C PHE A 280 -13.35 9.11 -15.35
N GLY A 281 -14.06 10.21 -15.03
CA GLY A 281 -14.99 10.87 -15.94
C GLY A 281 -14.31 11.40 -17.21
N GLU A 282 -13.25 12.19 -17.06
CA GLU A 282 -12.44 12.74 -18.17
C GLU A 282 -11.89 11.63 -19.07
N GLY A 283 -11.36 10.55 -18.47
CA GLY A 283 -10.88 9.39 -19.20
C GLY A 283 -11.97 8.72 -20.03
N ARG A 284 -13.18 8.58 -19.48
CA ARG A 284 -14.34 8.04 -20.20
C ARG A 284 -14.74 8.93 -21.38
N GLU A 285 -14.73 10.25 -21.22
CA GLU A 285 -15.02 11.20 -22.28
C GLU A 285 -13.98 11.15 -23.40
N LEU A 286 -12.68 11.10 -23.03
CA LEU A 286 -11.59 10.94 -23.98
C LEU A 286 -11.74 9.67 -24.82
N LEU A 287 -12.02 8.53 -24.18
CA LEU A 287 -12.24 7.26 -24.88
C LEU A 287 -13.47 7.32 -25.81
N GLN A 288 -14.52 8.07 -25.48
CA GLN A 288 -15.66 8.26 -26.40
C GLN A 288 -15.29 9.09 -27.63
N ARG A 289 -14.43 10.11 -27.48
CA ARG A 289 -13.93 10.88 -28.63
C ARG A 289 -13.07 9.99 -29.54
N VAL A 290 -12.16 9.20 -28.96
CA VAL A 290 -11.37 8.20 -29.69
C VAL A 290 -12.31 7.25 -30.45
N ARG A 291 -13.27 6.63 -29.76
CA ARG A 291 -14.25 5.72 -30.38
C ARG A 291 -14.95 6.33 -31.58
N THR A 292 -15.42 7.56 -31.44
CA THR A 292 -16.12 8.28 -32.50
C THR A 292 -15.20 8.52 -33.70
N LYS A 293 -13.95 8.91 -33.44
CA LYS A 293 -12.95 9.16 -34.49
C LYS A 293 -12.50 7.88 -35.19
N VAL A 294 -12.21 6.80 -34.46
CA VAL A 294 -11.90 5.48 -35.06
C VAL A 294 -13.07 4.98 -35.90
N ARG A 295 -14.31 5.10 -35.41
CA ARG A 295 -15.50 4.67 -36.16
C ARG A 295 -15.65 5.45 -37.46
N ASN A 296 -15.55 6.77 -37.41
CA ASN A 296 -15.72 7.62 -38.58
C ASN A 296 -14.58 7.40 -39.59
N TYR A 297 -13.32 7.40 -39.15
CA TYR A 297 -12.18 7.05 -40.01
C TYR A 297 -12.32 5.64 -40.61
N GLY A 298 -12.77 4.69 -39.78
CA GLY A 298 -13.08 3.32 -40.17
C GLY A 298 -14.06 3.25 -41.34
N ALA A 299 -15.17 3.98 -41.25
CA ALA A 299 -16.23 3.99 -42.25
C ALA A 299 -15.86 4.79 -43.51
N ASP A 300 -15.27 5.98 -43.33
CA ASP A 300 -15.10 6.97 -44.39
C ASP A 300 -13.79 6.81 -45.17
N VAL A 301 -12.77 6.19 -44.54
CA VAL A 301 -11.41 6.07 -45.11
C VAL A 301 -10.96 4.60 -45.18
N LEU A 302 -10.88 3.93 -44.03
CA LEU A 302 -10.24 2.62 -43.93
C LEU A 302 -11.02 1.52 -44.68
N ALA A 303 -12.35 1.48 -44.56
CA ALA A 303 -13.18 0.52 -45.27
C ALA A 303 -13.09 0.69 -46.80
N PRO A 304 -13.19 1.91 -47.38
CA PRO A 304 -12.89 2.14 -48.79
C PRO A 304 -11.47 1.70 -49.20
N GLN A 305 -10.44 2.01 -48.41
CA GLN A 305 -9.08 1.58 -48.70
C GLN A 305 -8.95 0.05 -48.71
N LEU A 306 -9.57 -0.65 -47.75
CA LEU A 306 -9.56 -2.10 -47.67
C LEU A 306 -10.32 -2.74 -48.83
N ASN A 307 -11.51 -2.23 -49.17
CA ASN A 307 -12.29 -2.70 -50.32
C ASN A 307 -11.55 -2.50 -51.64
N ALA A 308 -10.83 -1.39 -51.82
CA ALA A 308 -10.01 -1.17 -52.99
C ALA A 308 -8.90 -2.22 -53.16
N THR A 309 -8.38 -2.77 -52.05
CA THR A 309 -7.28 -3.77 -52.09
C THR A 309 -7.77 -5.22 -52.05
N LEU A 310 -8.85 -5.51 -51.32
CA LEU A 310 -9.38 -6.87 -51.11
C LEU A 310 -10.50 -7.23 -52.10
N GLY A 311 -11.10 -6.24 -52.75
CA GLY A 311 -12.27 -6.38 -53.62
C GLY A 311 -13.47 -5.61 -53.07
N GLU A 312 -14.21 -4.98 -53.99
CA GLU A 312 -15.41 -4.21 -53.64
C GLU A 312 -16.42 -5.06 -52.86
N GLY A 313 -16.98 -4.47 -51.79
CA GLY A 313 -17.96 -5.14 -50.92
C GLY A 313 -17.37 -6.12 -49.89
N THR A 314 -16.05 -6.20 -49.74
CA THR A 314 -15.41 -7.04 -48.70
C THR A 314 -15.83 -6.60 -47.31
N ILE A 315 -15.69 -5.32 -46.99
CA ILE A 315 -16.19 -4.67 -45.79
C ILE A 315 -17.57 -4.08 -46.11
N THR A 316 -18.59 -4.60 -45.44
CA THR A 316 -19.99 -4.23 -45.68
C THR A 316 -20.49 -3.20 -44.68
N LYS A 317 -19.91 -3.15 -43.48
CA LYS A 317 -20.34 -2.26 -42.41
C LYS A 317 -19.23 -2.01 -41.40
N VAL A 318 -19.19 -0.78 -40.89
CA VAL A 318 -18.37 -0.39 -39.74
C VAL A 318 -19.30 0.03 -38.61
N GLY A 319 -19.10 -0.52 -37.42
CA GLY A 319 -20.01 -0.34 -36.29
C GLY A 319 -19.29 -0.18 -34.96
N ALA A 320 -19.97 0.43 -33.99
CA ALA A 320 -19.47 0.53 -32.63
C ALA A 320 -20.66 0.48 -31.67
N ALA A 321 -21.40 -0.63 -31.63
CA ALA A 321 -22.65 -0.75 -30.86
C ALA A 321 -22.47 -1.38 -29.47
N PHE A 322 -21.30 -1.94 -29.18
CA PHE A 322 -21.03 -2.63 -27.92
C PHE A 322 -21.11 -1.71 -26.69
N ARG A 323 -21.37 -2.33 -25.54
CA ARG A 323 -21.55 -1.71 -24.21
C ARG A 323 -20.70 -2.43 -23.17
N GLY A 324 -20.56 -1.84 -21.98
CA GLY A 324 -19.79 -2.44 -20.89
C GLY A 324 -18.31 -2.52 -21.23
N ILE A 325 -17.64 -3.61 -20.84
CA ILE A 325 -16.20 -3.78 -21.07
C ILE A 325 -15.81 -3.78 -22.56
N TYR A 326 -16.76 -4.12 -23.45
CA TYR A 326 -16.57 -4.14 -24.92
C TYR A 326 -16.87 -2.81 -25.61
N GLN A 327 -17.26 -1.77 -24.86
CA GLN A 327 -17.72 -0.48 -25.40
C GLN A 327 -16.67 0.22 -26.29
N TRP A 328 -15.39 -0.05 -26.08
CA TRP A 328 -14.25 0.60 -26.73
C TRP A 328 -13.73 -0.25 -27.91
N THR A 329 -14.68 -0.79 -28.67
CA THR A 329 -14.41 -1.62 -29.86
C THR A 329 -15.15 -1.04 -31.06
N VAL A 330 -14.46 -1.00 -32.21
CA VAL A 330 -15.02 -0.71 -33.52
C VAL A 330 -14.93 -1.98 -34.37
N ASN A 331 -16.05 -2.41 -34.91
CA ASN A 331 -16.21 -3.67 -35.65
C ASN A 331 -16.29 -3.42 -37.15
N PHE A 332 -15.74 -4.34 -37.93
CA PHE A 332 -15.82 -4.38 -39.39
C PHE A 332 -16.48 -5.69 -39.83
N ASP A 333 -17.66 -5.60 -40.45
CA ASP A 333 -18.42 -6.76 -40.91
C ASP A 333 -17.95 -7.17 -42.31
N LEU A 334 -17.45 -8.40 -42.46
CA LEU A 334 -17.01 -8.95 -43.74
C LEU A 334 -18.18 -9.61 -44.50
N GLY A 335 -18.29 -9.34 -45.80
CA GLY A 335 -19.39 -9.77 -46.65
C GLY A 335 -19.44 -11.27 -46.99
N SER A 336 -18.45 -12.06 -46.56
CA SER A 336 -18.36 -13.50 -46.87
C SER A 336 -17.56 -14.29 -45.82
N GLU A 337 -18.08 -14.36 -44.59
CA GLU A 337 -17.81 -15.45 -43.64
C GLU A 337 -18.77 -15.29 -42.45
N GLY A 338 -20.01 -15.72 -42.64
CA GLY A 338 -20.94 -15.98 -41.53
C GLY A 338 -20.52 -17.27 -40.84
N GLY A 339 -19.43 -17.23 -40.08
CA GLY A 339 -19.12 -18.27 -39.10
C GLY A 339 -20.14 -18.22 -37.96
N GLU A 340 -20.48 -19.37 -37.39
CA GLU A 340 -21.56 -19.59 -36.39
C GLU A 340 -21.41 -18.85 -35.04
N SER A 341 -20.50 -17.88 -34.92
CA SER A 341 -20.42 -16.98 -33.78
C SER A 341 -20.68 -15.56 -34.26
N GLY A 342 -21.67 -14.88 -33.69
CA GLY A 342 -22.11 -13.53 -34.07
C GLY A 342 -21.09 -12.40 -33.79
N GLU A 343 -19.80 -12.68 -33.88
CA GLU A 343 -18.71 -11.73 -33.73
C GLU A 343 -18.22 -11.25 -35.10
N SER A 344 -18.13 -9.93 -35.29
CA SER A 344 -17.50 -9.36 -36.48
C SER A 344 -16.04 -9.83 -36.58
N PRO A 345 -15.60 -10.35 -37.73
CA PRO A 345 -14.33 -11.06 -37.87
C PRO A 345 -13.09 -10.17 -37.77
N LEU A 346 -13.25 -8.86 -37.93
CA LEU A 346 -12.19 -7.86 -37.75
C LEU A 346 -12.66 -6.76 -36.79
N GLN A 347 -11.86 -6.46 -35.77
CA GLN A 347 -12.18 -5.41 -34.81
C GLN A 347 -10.95 -4.55 -34.50
N ILE A 348 -11.19 -3.30 -34.13
CA ILE A 348 -10.21 -2.40 -33.54
C ILE A 348 -10.62 -2.17 -32.09
N LYS A 349 -9.76 -2.56 -31.14
CA LYS A 349 -9.94 -2.41 -29.69
C LYS A 349 -8.96 -1.38 -29.14
N PHE A 350 -9.36 -0.67 -28.08
CA PHE A 350 -8.50 0.25 -27.34
C PHE A 350 -8.99 0.43 -25.90
N GLY A 351 -8.14 0.98 -25.04
CA GLY A 351 -8.47 1.19 -23.63
C GLY A 351 -8.95 -0.08 -22.93
N PRO A 352 -9.99 -0.03 -22.07
CA PRO A 352 -10.45 -1.18 -21.31
C PRO A 352 -10.88 -2.39 -22.15
N SER A 353 -11.33 -2.20 -23.40
CA SER A 353 -11.68 -3.33 -24.27
C SER A 353 -10.46 -4.07 -24.80
N ALA A 354 -9.33 -3.38 -24.99
CA ALA A 354 -8.07 -4.01 -25.37
C ALA A 354 -7.44 -4.73 -24.17
N TRP A 355 -7.41 -4.06 -23.00
CA TRP A 355 -6.95 -4.65 -21.75
C TRP A 355 -7.67 -5.96 -21.45
N PHE A 356 -9.01 -5.96 -21.47
CA PHE A 356 -9.80 -7.16 -21.20
C PHE A 356 -9.50 -8.28 -22.21
N ALA A 357 -9.33 -7.95 -23.50
CA ALA A 357 -9.06 -8.94 -24.52
C ALA A 357 -7.67 -9.58 -24.41
N ILE A 358 -6.68 -8.87 -23.86
CA ILE A 358 -5.30 -9.33 -23.69
C ILE A 358 -5.11 -10.07 -22.37
N GLU A 359 -5.64 -9.52 -21.27
CA GLU A 359 -5.31 -9.98 -19.91
C GLU A 359 -6.36 -10.93 -19.31
N GLU A 360 -7.63 -10.83 -19.72
CA GLU A 360 -8.73 -11.49 -19.01
C GLU A 360 -9.58 -12.44 -19.88
N ASP A 361 -9.68 -12.21 -21.19
CA ASP A 361 -10.57 -12.96 -22.08
C ASP A 361 -9.89 -14.22 -22.65
N PRO A 362 -10.23 -15.43 -22.16
CA PRO A 362 -9.58 -16.67 -22.58
C PRO A 362 -9.94 -17.10 -24.01
N ASN A 363 -10.84 -16.36 -24.69
CA ASN A 363 -11.20 -16.67 -26.07
C ASN A 363 -10.10 -16.31 -27.07
N TRP A 364 -9.18 -15.41 -26.70
CA TRP A 364 -8.01 -15.05 -27.50
C TRP A 364 -6.84 -15.98 -27.18
N GLN A 365 -6.11 -16.41 -28.21
CA GLN A 365 -5.05 -17.42 -28.10
C GLN A 365 -3.68 -16.87 -28.48
N ASP A 366 -3.63 -16.01 -29.50
CA ASP A 366 -2.41 -15.34 -29.96
C ASP A 366 -2.52 -13.87 -29.61
N THR A 367 -2.11 -13.51 -28.39
CA THR A 367 -2.22 -12.17 -27.84
C THR A 367 -0.86 -11.51 -27.66
N VAL A 368 -0.87 -10.18 -27.56
CA VAL A 368 0.31 -9.40 -27.17
C VAL A 368 0.62 -9.73 -25.71
N ASP A 369 1.90 -9.95 -25.39
CA ASP A 369 2.35 -10.15 -24.01
C ASP A 369 1.96 -8.93 -23.14
N PRO A 370 1.21 -9.11 -22.04
CA PRO A 370 0.76 -8.03 -21.17
C PRO A 370 1.88 -7.11 -20.69
N ASP A 371 3.08 -7.64 -20.45
CA ASP A 371 4.22 -6.87 -19.92
C ASP A 371 4.80 -5.87 -20.93
N VAL A 372 4.51 -6.04 -22.23
CA VAL A 372 4.97 -5.17 -23.30
C VAL A 372 3.83 -4.46 -24.05
N ALA A 373 2.58 -4.71 -23.64
CA ALA A 373 1.40 -4.09 -24.25
C ALA A 373 1.36 -2.58 -23.94
N ASP A 374 1.29 -1.77 -25.00
CA ASP A 374 1.19 -0.31 -24.92
C ASP A 374 -0.27 0.13 -25.16
N TYR A 375 -1.02 0.31 -24.08
CA TYR A 375 -2.43 0.72 -24.11
C TYR A 375 -2.68 2.15 -24.61
N SER A 376 -1.62 2.91 -24.92
CA SER A 376 -1.73 4.17 -25.67
C SER A 376 -1.93 3.94 -27.18
N ARG A 377 -1.97 2.67 -27.64
CA ARG A 377 -2.13 2.27 -29.04
C ARG A 377 -3.46 1.58 -29.32
N LEU A 378 -3.79 1.47 -30.60
CA LEU A 378 -4.87 0.63 -31.09
C LEU A 378 -4.44 -0.85 -31.14
N PHE A 379 -5.41 -1.74 -30.98
CA PHE A 379 -5.21 -3.19 -31.13
C PHE A 379 -6.14 -3.73 -32.20
N LEU A 380 -5.60 -4.51 -33.12
CA LEU A 380 -6.34 -5.15 -34.20
C LEU A 380 -6.63 -6.58 -33.82
N THR A 381 -7.87 -7.02 -33.93
CA THR A 381 -8.24 -8.40 -33.60
C THR A 381 -8.89 -9.11 -34.78
N ARG A 382 -8.62 -10.40 -34.88
CA ARG A 382 -9.24 -11.30 -35.85
C ARG A 382 -9.86 -12.49 -35.16
N SER A 383 -11.18 -12.44 -34.93
CA SER A 383 -11.91 -13.50 -34.19
C SER A 383 -11.73 -14.89 -34.82
N ALA A 384 -11.69 -14.98 -36.16
CA ALA A 384 -11.49 -16.26 -36.87
C ALA A 384 -10.17 -16.96 -36.52
N ARG A 385 -9.12 -16.20 -36.16
CA ARG A 385 -7.81 -16.74 -35.74
C ARG A 385 -7.57 -16.62 -34.24
N ARG A 386 -8.49 -15.98 -33.50
CA ARG A 386 -8.31 -15.65 -32.08
C ARG A 386 -6.99 -14.91 -31.82
N GLU A 387 -6.66 -14.00 -32.74
CA GLU A 387 -5.40 -13.26 -32.77
C GLU A 387 -5.62 -11.77 -32.45
N ILE A 388 -4.73 -11.20 -31.64
CA ILE A 388 -4.66 -9.77 -31.30
C ILE A 388 -3.26 -9.25 -31.63
N ARG A 389 -3.19 -8.15 -32.39
CA ARG A 389 -1.93 -7.44 -32.68
C ARG A 389 -2.00 -5.98 -32.23
N GLN A 390 -0.90 -5.50 -31.65
CA GLN A 390 -0.72 -4.07 -31.38
C GLN A 390 -0.42 -3.31 -32.68
N SER A 391 -1.16 -2.23 -32.92
CA SER A 391 -0.96 -1.34 -34.06
C SER A 391 0.16 -0.32 -33.78
N SER A 392 0.81 0.15 -34.84
CA SER A 392 1.70 1.31 -34.76
C SER A 392 0.98 2.64 -34.52
N VAL A 393 -0.35 2.68 -34.67
CA VAL A 393 -1.18 3.88 -34.49
C VAL A 393 -1.58 4.09 -33.03
N THR A 394 -1.32 5.29 -32.53
CA THR A 394 -1.62 5.73 -31.16
C THR A 394 -3.03 6.33 -31.02
N LEU A 395 -3.57 6.34 -29.80
CA LEU A 395 -4.82 7.04 -29.48
C LEU A 395 -4.68 8.55 -29.66
N GLN A 396 -3.49 9.11 -29.43
CA GLN A 396 -3.21 10.52 -29.64
C GLN A 396 -3.31 10.89 -31.13
N GLU A 397 -2.69 10.11 -32.03
CA GLU A 397 -2.81 10.32 -33.47
C GLU A 397 -4.26 10.21 -33.96
N VAL A 398 -5.05 9.28 -33.40
CA VAL A 398 -6.48 9.20 -33.67
C VAL A 398 -7.19 10.49 -33.24
N LEU A 399 -6.89 11.01 -32.04
CA LEU A 399 -7.48 12.24 -31.52
C LEU A 399 -7.12 13.46 -32.37
N ASP A 400 -5.87 13.56 -32.81
CA ASP A 400 -5.39 14.63 -33.69
C ASP A 400 -6.03 14.53 -35.08
N GLY A 401 -6.29 13.29 -35.54
CA GLY A 401 -6.95 12.98 -36.79
C GLY A 401 -5.96 12.35 -37.77
N LEU A 402 -6.25 11.13 -38.21
CA LEU A 402 -5.45 10.43 -39.20
C LEU A 402 -5.72 10.99 -40.59
N GLU A 403 -4.66 11.19 -41.37
CA GLU A 403 -4.76 11.62 -42.75
C GLU A 403 -5.47 10.55 -43.61
N PRO A 404 -6.30 10.93 -44.60
CA PRO A 404 -6.96 9.97 -45.49
C PRO A 404 -6.00 9.11 -46.32
N THR A 405 -4.75 9.56 -46.46
CA THR A 405 -3.66 8.84 -47.15
C THR A 405 -2.83 7.97 -46.22
N ASP A 406 -3.04 8.03 -44.90
CA ASP A 406 -2.41 7.10 -43.96
C ASP A 406 -2.90 5.67 -44.26
N ARG A 407 -1.96 4.75 -44.44
CA ARG A 407 -2.22 3.35 -44.77
C ARG A 407 -1.73 2.38 -43.70
N ARG A 408 -1.24 2.85 -42.54
CA ARG A 408 -0.69 1.97 -41.50
C ARG A 408 -1.72 0.94 -41.02
N LEU A 409 -2.92 1.39 -40.64
CA LEU A 409 -4.00 0.48 -40.25
C LEU A 409 -4.42 -0.45 -41.39
N HIS A 410 -4.47 0.08 -42.62
CA HIS A 410 -4.78 -0.73 -43.81
C HIS A 410 -3.76 -1.86 -44.00
N ASP A 411 -2.47 -1.55 -43.98
CA ASP A 411 -1.39 -2.51 -44.22
C ASP A 411 -1.28 -3.53 -43.10
N GLU A 412 -1.44 -3.12 -41.84
CA GLU A 412 -1.48 -4.00 -40.67
C GLU A 412 -2.68 -4.96 -40.72
N ILE A 413 -3.87 -4.46 -41.11
CA ILE A 413 -5.05 -5.29 -41.30
C ILE A 413 -4.84 -6.29 -42.44
N LEU A 414 -4.21 -5.90 -43.56
CA LEU A 414 -3.90 -6.83 -44.64
C LEU A 414 -2.92 -7.93 -44.20
N GLN A 415 -1.93 -7.60 -43.38
CA GLN A 415 -1.03 -8.58 -42.79
C GLN A 415 -1.75 -9.52 -41.82
N LEU A 416 -2.78 -9.05 -41.12
CA LEU A 416 -3.62 -9.85 -40.24
C LEU A 416 -4.58 -10.75 -41.03
N ILE A 417 -5.08 -10.29 -42.18
CA ILE A 417 -6.03 -11.01 -43.04
C ILE A 417 -5.32 -12.08 -43.91
N ARG A 418 -4.15 -11.77 -44.45
CA ARG A 418 -3.43 -12.72 -45.34
C ARG A 418 -2.88 -13.92 -44.55
N PRO A 419 -2.88 -15.13 -45.11
CA PRO A 419 -2.15 -16.26 -44.53
C PRO A 419 -0.64 -15.97 -44.53
N PRO A 420 0.12 -16.47 -43.55
CA PRO A 420 1.58 -16.45 -43.63
C PRO A 420 1.99 -17.15 -44.93
N ALA A 421 2.93 -16.57 -45.67
CA ALA A 421 3.43 -17.17 -46.89
C ALA A 421 3.92 -18.59 -46.59
N THR A 422 3.27 -19.60 -47.16
CA THR A 422 3.77 -20.97 -47.10
C THR A 422 5.13 -20.99 -47.77
N ALA A 423 6.15 -21.44 -47.03
CA ALA A 423 7.45 -21.73 -47.61
C ALA A 423 7.25 -22.72 -48.78
N PRO A 424 7.97 -22.55 -49.91
CA PRO A 424 7.82 -23.47 -51.03
C PRO A 424 8.17 -24.87 -50.54
N GLU A 425 7.24 -25.81 -50.73
CA GLU A 425 7.48 -27.23 -50.49
C GLU A 425 8.75 -27.63 -51.23
N GLY A 426 9.77 -28.03 -50.47
CA GLY A 426 11.01 -28.53 -51.00
C GLY A 426 10.70 -29.70 -51.93
N GLY A 427 10.93 -29.49 -53.23
CA GLY A 427 10.85 -30.52 -54.24
C GLY A 427 11.72 -31.70 -53.83
N ALA A 428 11.08 -32.85 -53.64
CA ALA A 428 11.77 -34.12 -53.49
C ALA A 428 12.58 -34.39 -54.77
N PHE A 429 13.90 -34.45 -54.62
CA PHE A 429 14.77 -35.10 -55.58
C PHE A 429 14.36 -36.58 -55.68
N SER A 430 14.07 -37.03 -56.90
CA SER A 430 14.17 -38.44 -57.31
C SER A 430 15.41 -38.65 -58.13
#